data_AF-A0A367LC76-F1
#
_entry.id   AF-A0A367LC76-F1
#
_cell.length_a   1.000
_cell.length_b   1.000
_cell.length_c   1.000
_cell.angle_alpha   90.00
_cell.angle_beta   90.00
_cell.angle_gamma   90.00
#
_symmetry.space_group_name_H-M   'P 1'
#
loop_
_entity.id
_entity.type
_entity.pdbx_description
1 polymer ?
#
loop_
_entity_poly.entity_id
_entity_poly.type
_entity_poly.pdbx_seq_one_letter_code
_entity_poly.pdbx_strand_id
1 'polypeptide(L)'
;MTRTARCLANAIIKTQSRPVSTAAADAAARLQQKSAGTVTIRRQVLDANQMQKLCLTVGRPFLADVDVSARPPPMGSPIPPAYHLVYFTPCAMEAFLGPDGSDASFNAPSPFTRRMWAGGQMSWPGGAALLVGDEVEEHTKLVGATAKAGDMVLVEVEKELHSPRGCSVVDRRRWIFRSALDASLQPTPTDRCNGPTVVRDIPVQGKYQPAIREISWSTSALFRFSALTFNAHKIHYDEGWCRQVEGHPAPVVHGPLTLISMLDYWRDYYGLRTEPTRIQYRAVSPLYAGDMYRIYAKGRTGTAHEMVAEKNGIACMTAEFGVNVSTNDNKPSEANWYLAMSVDRESQRPAIIIAKRGGATHATTFTFSLSNGITTKLMSDISHKLQLPSAHSTKLGNMLQQLYRIFSQKDATLLEINPLAVSQDGTMTSISPNFVFDDAAKKRQADIFAVRDTTREIGEEVEAEKHGLVYVRMQGDIGIVVNGAGLALATNDAISFEGGMSANFLDTGGKATTKTMVKAFEIVTRDERVKAILVNIYGGLTRCDMIAESIIGAAKELDIGVPMVVRLQGTNSEQGLKMLEEAKLGLHMEVESDWGAAKRVVELARLS
;
A
#
# COMPACT_ATOMS: atom_id res chain seq x y z
N MET A 1 64.59 0.53 -11.85
CA MET A 1 64.17 0.29 -10.45
C MET A 1 64.10 1.64 -9.76
N THR A 2 62.89 2.17 -9.60
CA THR A 2 62.57 3.54 -9.13
C THR A 2 61.21 3.39 -8.42
N ARG A 3 60.88 3.99 -7.27
CA ARG A 3 61.18 5.31 -6.73
C ARG A 3 60.67 5.39 -5.26
N THR A 4 61.41 6.12 -4.43
CA THR A 4 60.99 7.07 -3.35
C THR A 4 59.75 6.87 -2.47
N ALA A 5 60.05 6.79 -1.16
CA ALA A 5 59.49 7.50 0.00
C ALA A 5 58.07 8.11 -0.05
N ARG A 6 57.22 7.71 0.91
CA ARG A 6 56.21 8.57 1.55
C ARG A 6 55.88 8.05 2.95
N CYS A 7 56.39 8.75 3.96
CA CYS A 7 56.04 8.61 5.37
C CYS A 7 55.36 9.91 5.83
N LEU A 8 54.23 9.80 6.52
CA LEU A 8 53.66 10.70 7.53
C LEU A 8 53.61 12.22 7.25
N ALA A 9 52.40 12.71 6.97
CA ALA A 9 51.96 14.04 7.40
C ALA A 9 50.47 13.99 7.75
N ASN A 10 50.17 13.64 9.01
CA ASN A 10 48.88 13.89 9.63
C ASN A 10 48.73 15.40 9.85
N ALA A 11 48.08 16.09 8.91
CA ALA A 11 47.61 17.44 9.14
C ALA A 11 46.34 17.37 10.02
N ILE A 12 46.53 17.66 11.31
CA ILE A 12 45.46 17.99 12.25
C ILE A 12 44.76 19.25 11.71
N ILE A 13 43.62 19.09 11.05
CA ILE A 13 42.70 20.21 10.81
C ILE A 13 42.09 20.56 12.16
N LYS A 14 42.68 21.55 12.84
CA LYS A 14 42.00 22.28 13.92
C LYS A 14 40.74 22.90 13.32
N THR A 15 39.57 22.45 13.77
CA THR A 15 38.28 23.10 13.54
C THR A 15 38.27 24.46 14.23
N GLN A 16 38.82 25.48 13.57
CA GLN A 16 38.50 26.87 13.92
C GLN A 16 37.02 27.09 13.58
N SER A 17 36.17 27.26 14.59
CA SER A 17 34.77 27.67 14.42
C SER A 17 34.74 29.04 13.74
N ARG A 18 34.17 29.12 12.53
CA ARG A 18 33.97 30.41 11.85
C ARG A 18 33.09 31.33 12.71
N PRO A 19 33.43 32.62 12.88
CA PRO A 19 32.61 33.56 13.63
C PRO A 19 31.25 33.78 12.98
N VAL A 20 30.26 34.16 13.79
CA VAL A 20 28.92 34.57 13.32
C VAL A 20 29.03 35.97 12.71
N SER A 21 28.49 36.16 11.52
CA SER A 21 28.45 37.45 10.81
C SER A 21 27.42 38.39 11.43
N THR A 22 27.75 39.69 11.51
CA THR A 22 26.82 40.74 11.96
C THR A 22 25.57 40.82 11.09
N ALA A 23 25.70 40.65 9.78
CA ALA A 23 24.58 40.64 8.85
C ALA A 23 23.58 39.50 9.15
N ALA A 24 24.07 38.32 9.51
CA ALA A 24 23.23 37.18 9.88
C ALA A 24 22.49 37.43 11.21
N ALA A 25 23.15 38.08 12.18
CA ALA A 25 22.53 38.45 13.44
C ALA A 25 21.40 39.49 13.23
N ASP A 26 21.65 40.51 12.41
CA ASP A 26 20.67 41.54 12.09
C ASP A 26 19.46 40.97 11.33
N ALA A 27 19.70 40.10 10.34
CA ALA A 27 18.64 39.43 9.58
C ALA A 27 17.76 38.56 10.48
N ALA A 28 18.37 37.80 11.41
CA ALA A 28 17.65 37.00 12.39
C ALA A 28 16.79 37.86 13.32
N ALA A 29 17.35 38.95 13.86
CA ALA A 29 16.63 39.87 14.75
C ALA A 29 15.44 40.54 14.06
N ARG A 30 15.61 41.00 12.81
CA ARG A 30 14.52 41.61 12.02
C ARG A 30 13.37 40.64 11.77
N LEU A 31 13.68 39.38 11.45
CA LEU A 31 12.66 38.35 11.21
C LEU A 31 11.88 38.03 12.50
N GLN A 32 12.57 37.95 13.64
CA GLN A 32 11.94 37.77 14.95
C GLN A 32 11.01 38.95 15.27
N GLN A 33 11.48 40.18 15.09
CA GLN A 33 10.70 41.38 15.37
C GLN A 33 9.45 41.46 14.48
N LYS A 34 9.59 41.16 13.18
CA LYS A 34 8.48 41.16 12.22
C LYS A 34 7.39 40.13 12.57
N SER A 35 7.78 39.01 13.18
CA SER A 35 6.87 37.88 13.44
C SER A 35 6.46 37.75 14.90
N ALA A 36 6.91 38.66 15.77
CA ALA A 36 6.68 38.59 17.21
C ALA A 36 5.18 38.61 17.51
N GLY A 37 4.72 37.63 18.31
CA GLY A 37 3.32 37.51 18.73
C GLY A 37 2.32 37.20 17.60
N THR A 38 2.79 36.93 16.38
CA THR A 38 1.92 36.70 15.23
C THR A 38 1.70 35.20 15.00
N VAL A 39 0.44 34.78 14.97
CA VAL A 39 0.01 33.44 14.54
C VAL A 39 -0.86 33.61 13.31
N THR A 40 -0.48 32.96 12.21
CA THR A 40 -1.28 32.95 10.97
C THR A 40 -2.16 31.70 10.98
N ILE A 41 -3.47 31.89 10.82
CA ILE A 41 -4.44 30.79 10.76
C ILE A 41 -4.94 30.66 9.33
N ARG A 42 -4.91 29.45 8.77
CA ARG A 42 -5.49 29.12 7.47
C ARG A 42 -6.43 27.93 7.61
N ARG A 43 -7.44 27.86 6.75
CA ARG A 43 -8.37 26.72 6.68
C ARG A 43 -8.26 26.05 5.33
N GLN A 44 -8.33 24.71 5.31
CA GLN A 44 -8.43 23.94 4.09
C GLN A 44 -9.24 22.67 4.35
N VAL A 45 -10.11 22.31 3.40
CA VAL A 45 -10.70 20.98 3.33
C VAL A 45 -9.66 20.00 2.79
N LEU A 46 -9.39 18.92 3.50
CA LEU A 46 -8.44 17.89 3.07
C LEU A 46 -9.06 17.02 1.98
N ASP A 47 -8.91 17.43 0.73
CA ASP A 47 -9.55 16.77 -0.40
C ASP A 47 -8.87 15.44 -0.79
N ALA A 48 -9.67 14.50 -1.30
CA ALA A 48 -9.19 13.20 -1.74
C ALA A 48 -8.22 13.26 -2.93
N ASN A 49 -8.32 14.30 -3.78
CA ASN A 49 -7.56 14.39 -5.01
C ASN A 49 -6.08 14.67 -4.73
N GLN A 50 -5.75 15.63 -3.85
CA GLN A 50 -4.38 15.89 -3.43
C GLN A 50 -3.71 14.64 -2.85
N MET A 51 -4.44 13.92 -2.01
CA MET A 51 -3.98 12.64 -1.47
C MET A 51 -3.68 11.61 -2.56
N GLN A 52 -4.63 11.42 -3.49
CA GLN A 52 -4.50 10.50 -4.62
C GLN A 52 -3.28 10.86 -5.47
N LYS A 53 -3.11 12.14 -5.82
CA LYS A 53 -1.97 12.62 -6.62
C LYS A 53 -0.64 12.44 -5.90
N LEU A 54 -0.60 12.58 -4.57
CA LEU A 54 0.59 12.25 -3.78
C LEU A 54 0.94 10.77 -3.93
N CYS A 55 -0.02 9.88 -3.65
CA CYS A 55 0.16 8.43 -3.76
C CYS A 55 0.71 8.02 -5.14
N LEU A 56 0.13 8.55 -6.22
CA LEU A 56 0.60 8.30 -7.58
C LEU A 56 1.99 8.89 -7.85
N THR A 57 2.32 10.03 -7.25
CA THR A 57 3.65 10.66 -7.38
C THR A 57 4.72 9.82 -6.67
N VAL A 58 4.40 9.21 -5.53
CA VAL A 58 5.34 8.36 -4.76
C VAL A 58 5.30 6.88 -5.18
N GLY A 59 4.58 6.54 -6.25
CA GLY A 59 4.53 5.17 -6.78
C GLY A 59 3.75 4.19 -5.90
N ARG A 60 2.74 4.66 -5.18
CA ARG A 60 1.88 3.86 -4.29
C ARG A 60 0.45 3.81 -4.86
N PRO A 61 0.11 2.83 -5.71
CA PRO A 61 -1.22 2.72 -6.29
C PRO A 61 -2.27 2.23 -5.28
N PHE A 62 -1.85 1.78 -4.10
CA PHE A 62 -2.74 1.37 -3.02
C PHE A 62 -2.51 2.19 -1.76
N LEU A 63 -3.61 2.63 -1.16
CA LEU A 63 -3.65 3.21 0.18
C LEU A 63 -4.58 2.34 1.04
N ALA A 64 -4.00 1.59 1.97
CA ALA A 64 -4.69 0.47 2.59
C ALA A 64 -5.30 -0.44 1.50
N ASP A 65 -6.62 -0.64 1.50
CA ASP A 65 -7.32 -1.52 0.57
C ASP A 65 -7.87 -0.76 -0.66
N VAL A 66 -7.60 0.55 -0.79
CA VAL A 66 -8.12 1.38 -1.88
C VAL A 66 -7.09 1.49 -3.01
N ASP A 67 -7.46 1.02 -4.21
CA ASP A 67 -6.72 1.32 -5.44
C ASP A 67 -6.91 2.80 -5.83
N VAL A 68 -5.91 3.60 -5.48
CA VAL A 68 -5.90 5.04 -5.73
C VAL A 68 -5.50 5.38 -7.17
N SER A 69 -5.11 4.40 -7.99
CA SER A 69 -4.92 4.61 -9.44
C SER A 69 -6.26 4.64 -10.19
N ALA A 70 -7.26 3.92 -9.71
CA ALA A 70 -8.60 3.89 -10.29
C ALA A 70 -9.51 5.01 -9.77
N ARG A 71 -9.47 5.30 -8.46
CA ARG A 71 -10.36 6.29 -7.82
C ARG A 71 -9.71 7.04 -6.66
N PRO A 72 -10.14 8.27 -6.33
CA PRO A 72 -9.67 8.93 -5.11
C PRO A 72 -10.05 8.15 -3.84
N PRO A 73 -9.28 8.25 -2.75
CA PRO A 73 -9.69 7.72 -1.44
C PRO A 73 -11.07 8.23 -1.02
N PRO A 74 -11.94 7.39 -0.43
CA PRO A 74 -13.26 7.83 0.02
C PRO A 74 -13.17 8.85 1.16
N MET A 75 -14.22 9.66 1.31
CA MET A 75 -14.40 10.55 2.46
C MET A 75 -14.29 9.76 3.78
N GLY A 76 -13.61 10.32 4.76
CA GLY A 76 -13.30 9.66 6.04
C GLY A 76 -12.05 8.78 6.01
N SER A 77 -11.38 8.61 4.86
CA SER A 77 -10.12 7.85 4.80
C SER A 77 -9.03 8.53 5.65
N PRO A 78 -8.28 7.79 6.47
CA PRO A 78 -7.21 8.37 7.28
C PRO A 78 -6.06 8.86 6.40
N ILE A 79 -5.56 10.06 6.70
CA ILE A 79 -4.38 10.65 6.04
C ILE A 79 -3.12 10.15 6.75
N PRO A 80 -2.23 9.40 6.06
CA PRO A 80 -1.03 8.89 6.69
C PRO A 80 -0.12 9.99 7.26
N PRO A 81 0.65 9.68 8.30
CA PRO A 81 1.73 10.54 8.77
C PRO A 81 2.61 11.08 7.63
N ALA A 82 2.88 12.39 7.66
CA ALA A 82 3.52 13.23 6.64
C ALA A 82 2.77 13.45 5.31
N TYR A 83 1.65 12.78 5.05
CA TYR A 83 0.88 13.07 3.83
C TYR A 83 0.15 14.42 3.93
N HIS A 84 0.01 14.97 5.14
CA HIS A 84 -0.43 16.35 5.35
C HIS A 84 0.48 17.40 4.68
N LEU A 85 1.72 17.05 4.30
CA LEU A 85 2.69 17.97 3.69
C LEU A 85 2.33 18.47 2.29
N VAL A 86 1.37 17.83 1.62
CA VAL A 86 0.85 18.32 0.33
C VAL A 86 -0.32 19.28 0.46
N TYR A 87 -0.86 19.41 1.67
CA TYR A 87 -1.90 20.38 1.99
C TYR A 87 -1.28 21.67 2.54
N PHE A 88 -2.14 22.66 2.76
CA PHE A 88 -1.83 24.02 3.16
C PHE A 88 -0.77 24.65 2.25
N THR A 89 -0.95 24.46 0.94
CA THR A 89 -0.06 24.99 -0.09
C THR A 89 0.01 26.53 -0.02
N PRO A 90 1.10 27.16 -0.49
CA PRO A 90 1.19 28.62 -0.52
C PRO A 90 0.02 29.23 -1.32
N CYS A 91 -0.58 30.31 -0.81
CA CYS A 91 -1.66 31.05 -1.49
C CYS A 91 -1.22 32.42 -2.01
N ALA A 92 0.07 32.74 -1.88
CA ALA A 92 0.62 34.01 -2.34
C ALA A 92 0.63 34.08 -3.87
N MET A 93 0.32 35.26 -4.41
CA MET A 93 0.53 35.52 -5.84
C MET A 93 2.02 35.45 -6.18
N GLU A 94 2.34 35.10 -7.43
CA GLU A 94 3.72 34.99 -7.92
C GLU A 94 4.58 36.23 -7.60
N ALA A 95 4.00 37.43 -7.70
CA ALA A 95 4.68 38.69 -7.40
C ALA A 95 5.21 38.82 -5.96
N PHE A 96 4.75 37.98 -5.02
CA PHE A 96 5.20 37.95 -3.62
C PHE A 96 6.19 36.82 -3.32
N LEU A 97 6.55 36.00 -4.32
CA LEU A 97 7.56 34.96 -4.16
C LEU A 97 8.98 35.56 -4.16
N GLY A 98 9.93 34.82 -3.59
CA GLY A 98 11.35 35.13 -3.73
C GLY A 98 11.79 35.07 -5.20
N PRO A 99 12.94 35.67 -5.56
CA PRO A 99 13.49 35.58 -6.93
C PRO A 99 13.73 34.14 -7.40
N ASP A 100 13.95 33.23 -6.45
CA ASP A 100 14.09 31.78 -6.64
C ASP A 100 12.74 31.04 -6.74
N GLY A 101 11.61 31.74 -6.60
CA GLY A 101 10.25 31.18 -6.57
C GLY A 101 9.82 30.60 -5.23
N SER A 102 10.62 30.76 -4.17
CA SER A 102 10.25 30.28 -2.82
C SER A 102 9.20 31.17 -2.14
N ASP A 103 8.32 30.57 -1.33
CA ASP A 103 7.41 31.33 -0.46
C ASP A 103 8.21 32.22 0.51
N ALA A 104 7.90 33.52 0.55
CA ALA A 104 8.67 34.52 1.28
C ALA A 104 8.21 34.75 2.73
N SER A 105 7.12 34.11 3.17
CA SER A 105 6.43 34.40 4.44
C SER A 105 7.36 34.36 5.66
N PHE A 106 8.32 33.44 5.68
CA PHE A 106 9.32 33.29 6.75
C PHE A 106 10.76 33.25 6.20
N ASN A 107 11.00 33.88 5.05
CA ASN A 107 12.35 33.96 4.49
C ASN A 107 13.22 34.94 5.30
N ALA A 108 14.50 34.60 5.46
CA ALA A 108 15.46 35.55 6.01
C ALA A 108 15.60 36.75 5.06
N PRO A 109 15.76 37.98 5.58
CA PRO A 109 16.03 39.15 4.76
C PRO A 109 17.30 39.01 3.91
N SER A 110 17.40 39.80 2.84
CA SER A 110 18.63 39.97 2.05
C SER A 110 19.84 40.23 2.97
N PRO A 111 21.03 39.64 2.70
CA PRO A 111 21.43 38.92 1.49
C PRO A 111 21.13 37.41 1.48
N PHE A 112 20.41 36.88 2.47
CA PHE A 112 20.23 35.44 2.68
C PHE A 112 19.12 34.83 1.81
N THR A 113 19.34 34.80 0.49
CA THR A 113 18.33 34.37 -0.48
C THR A 113 18.26 32.86 -0.70
N ARG A 114 19.34 32.12 -0.42
CA ARG A 114 19.40 30.68 -0.70
C ARG A 114 18.76 29.88 0.44
N ARG A 115 17.56 29.36 0.22
CA ARG A 115 16.79 28.62 1.22
C ARG A 115 17.00 27.12 1.11
N MET A 116 17.36 26.48 2.22
CA MET A 116 17.53 25.03 2.30
C MET A 116 16.70 24.40 3.42
N TRP A 117 16.06 23.27 3.10
CA TRP A 117 15.38 22.42 4.08
C TRP A 117 16.42 21.71 4.95
N ALA A 118 16.52 22.09 6.22
CA ALA A 118 17.60 21.63 7.10
C ALA A 118 17.19 20.50 8.04
N GLY A 119 15.91 20.37 8.35
CA GLY A 119 15.40 19.37 9.27
C GLY A 119 14.13 19.81 9.97
N GLY A 120 13.78 19.12 11.04
CA GLY A 120 12.58 19.43 11.79
C GLY A 120 12.16 18.29 12.71
N GLN A 121 10.96 18.44 13.25
CA GLN A 121 10.30 17.45 14.07
C GLN A 121 8.80 17.50 13.78
N MET A 122 8.15 16.35 13.62
CA MET A 122 6.69 16.25 13.63
C MET A 122 6.26 15.38 14.79
N SER A 123 5.09 15.66 15.37
CA SER A 123 4.45 14.79 16.35
C SER A 123 2.96 14.67 16.09
N TRP A 124 2.43 13.50 16.42
CA TRP A 124 1.02 13.14 16.34
C TRP A 124 0.54 12.89 17.77
N PRO A 125 -0.14 13.88 18.40
CA PRO A 125 -0.52 13.80 19.82
C PRO A 125 -1.46 12.63 20.17
N GLY A 126 -2.06 11.98 19.17
CA GLY A 126 -3.03 10.90 19.33
C GLY A 126 -4.46 11.40 19.53
N GLY A 127 -5.46 10.58 19.21
CA GLY A 127 -6.88 10.86 19.46
C GLY A 127 -7.59 11.77 18.44
N ALA A 128 -6.86 12.43 17.53
CA ALA A 128 -7.43 13.30 16.50
C ALA A 128 -6.78 13.07 15.13
N ALA A 129 -6.98 11.90 14.51
CA ALA A 129 -6.44 11.62 13.17
C ALA A 129 -6.96 12.63 12.13
N LEU A 130 -6.14 12.96 11.12
CA LEU A 130 -6.60 13.70 9.93
C LEU A 130 -7.32 12.74 8.99
N LEU A 131 -8.50 13.11 8.52
CA LEU A 131 -9.32 12.33 7.60
C LEU A 131 -9.59 13.12 6.31
N VAL A 132 -9.71 12.41 5.20
CA VAL A 132 -10.18 12.97 3.93
C VAL A 132 -11.57 13.57 4.15
N GLY A 133 -11.74 14.83 3.78
CA GLY A 133 -12.98 15.57 3.93
C GLY A 133 -13.07 16.44 5.18
N ASP A 134 -12.13 16.35 6.12
CA ASP A 134 -12.09 17.29 7.24
C ASP A 134 -11.81 18.71 6.74
N GLU A 135 -12.52 19.70 7.31
CA GLU A 135 -12.06 21.09 7.31
C GLU A 135 -11.07 21.27 8.47
N VAL A 136 -9.82 21.57 8.15
CA VAL A 136 -8.70 21.63 9.10
C VAL A 136 -8.16 23.05 9.19
N GLU A 137 -7.79 23.48 10.39
CA GLU A 137 -7.10 24.74 10.62
C GLU A 137 -5.58 24.52 10.76
N GLU A 138 -4.76 25.26 10.02
CA GLU A 138 -3.31 25.34 10.22
C GLU A 138 -2.96 26.63 10.95
N HIS A 139 -2.40 26.50 12.15
CA HIS A 139 -1.89 27.59 12.97
C HIS A 139 -0.38 27.65 12.82
N THR A 140 0.13 28.64 12.09
CA THR A 140 1.56 28.80 11.81
C THR A 140 2.17 29.95 12.61
N LYS A 141 3.29 29.71 13.28
CA LYS A 141 4.07 30.74 14.00
C LYS A 141 5.57 30.56 13.84
N LEU A 142 6.30 31.67 13.89
CA LEU A 142 7.76 31.64 13.99
C LEU A 142 8.15 31.21 15.42
N VAL A 143 8.92 30.13 15.54
CA VAL A 143 9.48 29.68 16.83
C VAL A 143 10.77 30.44 17.13
N GLY A 144 11.61 30.66 16.12
CA GLY A 144 12.83 31.44 16.28
C GLY A 144 13.62 31.61 15.00
N ALA A 145 14.47 32.63 14.98
CA ALA A 145 15.48 32.84 13.94
C ALA A 145 16.84 33.08 14.61
N THR A 146 17.88 32.34 14.24
CA THR A 146 19.20 32.44 14.88
C THR A 146 20.31 32.48 13.85
N ALA A 147 21.27 33.39 14.06
CA ALA A 147 22.48 33.42 13.25
C ALA A 147 23.38 32.23 13.60
N LYS A 148 23.99 31.62 12.58
CA LYS A 148 24.90 30.48 12.69
C LYS A 148 26.25 30.80 12.04
N ALA A 149 27.28 30.08 12.47
CA ALA A 149 28.62 30.16 11.90
C ALA A 149 28.60 29.92 10.39
N GLY A 150 29.41 30.66 9.63
CA GLY A 150 29.47 30.54 8.17
C GLY A 150 28.44 31.37 7.41
N ASP A 151 28.01 32.50 7.99
CA ASP A 151 27.08 33.48 7.39
C ASP A 151 25.74 32.84 7.00
N MET A 152 25.04 32.29 7.99
CA MET A 152 23.76 31.60 7.80
C MET A 152 22.74 32.02 8.84
N VAL A 153 21.46 32.03 8.44
CA VAL A 153 20.33 32.21 9.35
C VAL A 153 19.53 30.92 9.43
N LEU A 154 19.38 30.36 10.62
CA LEU A 154 18.51 29.23 10.91
C LEU A 154 17.14 29.76 11.35
N VAL A 155 16.09 29.42 10.62
CA VAL A 155 14.70 29.79 10.92
C VAL A 155 13.93 28.54 11.30
N GLU A 156 13.21 28.60 12.42
CA GLU A 156 12.33 27.54 12.91
C GLU A 156 10.88 28.01 12.95
N VAL A 157 10.00 27.26 12.30
CA VAL A 157 8.57 27.54 12.19
C VAL A 157 7.78 26.35 12.71
N GLU A 158 6.76 26.61 13.53
CA GLU A 158 5.82 25.59 14.01
C GLU A 158 4.49 25.75 13.30
N LYS A 159 3.93 24.63 12.88
CA LYS A 159 2.61 24.49 12.27
C LYS A 159 1.81 23.49 13.09
N GLU A 160 0.69 23.92 13.64
CA GLU A 160 -0.26 23.02 14.31
C GLU A 160 -1.48 22.83 13.40
N LEU A 161 -1.80 21.57 13.07
CA LEU A 161 -2.98 21.23 12.29
C LEU A 161 -4.06 20.74 13.24
N HIS A 162 -5.19 21.44 13.26
CA HIS A 162 -6.35 21.15 14.11
C HIS A 162 -7.49 20.64 13.24
N SER A 163 -7.80 19.35 13.38
CA SER A 163 -9.01 18.75 12.81
C SER A 163 -10.24 19.10 13.65
N PRO A 164 -11.47 18.77 13.18
CA PRO A 164 -12.67 18.88 14.01
C PRO A 164 -12.60 18.09 15.34
N ARG A 165 -11.66 17.13 15.44
CA ARG A 165 -11.44 16.29 16.64
C ARG A 165 -10.33 16.83 17.56
N GLY A 166 -9.67 17.93 17.20
CA GLY A 166 -8.59 18.55 17.96
C GLY A 166 -7.24 18.56 17.23
N CYS A 167 -6.16 18.83 17.97
CA CYS A 167 -4.81 18.94 17.42
C CYS A 167 -4.29 17.59 16.90
N SER A 168 -4.16 17.49 15.58
CA SER A 168 -3.80 16.26 14.87
C SER A 168 -2.31 16.13 14.62
N VAL A 169 -1.65 17.24 14.30
CA VAL A 169 -0.22 17.28 13.95
C VAL A 169 0.42 18.55 14.49
N VAL A 170 1.60 18.43 15.08
CA VAL A 170 2.51 19.55 15.34
C VAL A 170 3.76 19.34 14.50
N ASP A 171 4.01 20.23 13.54
CA ASP A 171 5.12 20.18 12.58
C ASP A 171 6.05 21.39 12.78
N ARG A 172 7.24 21.13 13.33
CA ARG A 172 8.32 22.10 13.50
C ARG A 172 9.35 21.94 12.39
N ARG A 173 9.44 22.93 11.50
CA ARG A 173 10.36 22.93 10.35
C ARG A 173 11.54 23.85 10.61
N ARG A 174 12.73 23.41 10.17
CA ARG A 174 13.96 24.20 10.19
C ARG A 174 14.45 24.47 8.78
N TRP A 175 14.64 25.75 8.46
CA TRP A 175 15.27 26.21 7.23
C TRP A 175 16.59 26.89 7.53
N ILE A 176 17.57 26.67 6.66
CA ILE A 176 18.82 27.43 6.65
C ILE A 176 18.78 28.36 5.45
N PHE A 177 19.05 29.63 5.70
CA PHE A 177 19.24 30.64 4.67
C PHE A 177 20.72 31.00 4.58
N ARG A 178 21.23 31.07 3.35
CA ARG A 178 22.61 31.44 3.04
C ARG A 178 22.63 32.60 2.05
N SER A 179 23.72 33.36 2.08
CA SER A 179 24.00 34.38 1.08
C SER A 179 24.11 33.75 -0.33
N ALA A 180 23.77 34.53 -1.35
CA ALA A 180 23.91 34.12 -2.75
C ALA A 180 25.34 33.62 -3.06
N LEU A 181 25.47 32.69 -4.01
CA LEU A 181 26.80 32.27 -4.47
C LEU A 181 27.46 33.38 -5.27
N ASP A 182 28.78 33.44 -5.20
CA ASP A 182 29.57 34.29 -6.08
C ASP A 182 29.54 33.71 -7.50
N ALA A 183 29.27 34.56 -8.50
CA ALA A 183 28.97 34.15 -9.88
C ALA A 183 30.16 33.47 -10.60
N SER A 184 31.33 33.41 -9.98
CA SER A 184 32.56 32.81 -10.52
C SER A 184 32.64 31.28 -10.38
N LEU A 185 31.68 30.63 -9.70
CA LEU A 185 31.68 29.18 -9.49
C LEU A 185 30.79 28.48 -10.53
N GLN A 186 31.40 27.99 -11.61
CA GLN A 186 30.68 27.14 -12.58
C GLN A 186 30.74 25.66 -12.15
N PRO A 187 29.60 24.97 -11.99
CA PRO A 187 29.60 23.55 -11.69
C PRO A 187 29.97 22.72 -12.93
N THR A 188 30.67 21.61 -12.70
CA THR A 188 30.99 20.64 -13.75
C THR A 188 29.71 19.92 -14.20
N PRO A 189 29.42 19.85 -15.51
CA PRO A 189 28.33 19.03 -16.02
C PRO A 189 28.57 17.56 -15.65
N THR A 190 27.55 16.89 -15.13
CA THR A 190 27.57 15.44 -14.90
C THR A 190 26.51 14.80 -15.77
N ASP A 191 26.90 13.80 -16.58
CA ASP A 191 25.96 12.90 -17.26
C ASP A 191 25.12 12.18 -16.19
N ARG A 192 23.87 12.60 -16.04
CA ARG A 192 22.90 12.00 -15.13
C ARG A 192 21.81 11.32 -15.94
N CYS A 193 21.41 10.14 -15.49
CA CYS A 193 20.45 9.31 -16.20
C CYS A 193 19.04 9.92 -16.13
N ASN A 194 18.53 10.36 -17.29
CA ASN A 194 17.17 10.90 -17.46
C ASN A 194 16.11 9.77 -17.57
N GLY A 195 16.21 8.76 -16.70
CA GLY A 195 15.28 7.65 -16.64
C GLY A 195 13.98 7.98 -15.89
N PRO A 196 12.95 7.12 -15.99
CA PRO A 196 11.77 7.22 -15.13
C PRO A 196 12.16 7.07 -13.65
N THR A 197 11.28 7.51 -12.76
CA THR A 197 11.46 7.29 -11.32
C THR A 197 11.56 5.79 -11.04
N VAL A 198 12.54 5.40 -10.22
CA VAL A 198 12.74 4.02 -9.76
C VAL A 198 12.50 4.00 -8.26
N VAL A 199 11.62 3.10 -7.81
CA VAL A 199 11.47 2.73 -6.39
C VAL A 199 11.49 1.21 -6.34
N ARG A 200 12.44 0.63 -5.62
CA ARG A 200 12.54 -0.81 -5.45
C ARG A 200 13.14 -1.17 -4.10
N ASP A 201 12.68 -2.28 -3.54
CA ASP A 201 13.20 -2.81 -2.29
C ASP A 201 14.19 -3.94 -2.59
N ILE A 202 15.46 -3.73 -2.25
CA ILE A 202 16.54 -4.69 -2.46
C ILE A 202 16.73 -5.54 -1.20
N PRO A 203 16.58 -6.88 -1.29
CA PRO A 203 16.91 -7.77 -0.20
C PRO A 203 18.41 -7.67 0.15
N VAL A 204 18.74 -7.49 1.43
CA VAL A 204 20.13 -7.51 1.88
C VAL A 204 20.62 -8.95 2.01
N GLN A 205 21.82 -9.25 1.50
CA GLN A 205 22.46 -10.55 1.71
C GLN A 205 22.92 -10.68 3.16
N GLY A 206 22.13 -11.39 3.94
CA GLY A 206 22.29 -11.58 5.38
C GLY A 206 20.94 -11.96 5.93
N LYS A 207 20.88 -12.92 6.85
CA LYS A 207 19.59 -13.29 7.43
C LYS A 207 19.04 -12.06 8.18
N TYR A 208 17.82 -11.65 7.83
CA TYR A 208 16.93 -10.87 8.70
C TYR A 208 17.12 -9.35 8.81
N GLN A 209 17.70 -8.74 7.78
CA GLN A 209 17.65 -7.28 7.63
C GLN A 209 16.47 -6.88 6.73
N PRO A 210 15.64 -5.90 7.14
CA PRO A 210 14.67 -5.28 6.24
C PRO A 210 15.33 -4.86 4.94
N ALA A 211 14.60 -4.98 3.83
CA ALA A 211 15.14 -4.61 2.53
C ALA A 211 15.65 -3.17 2.56
N ILE A 212 16.66 -2.89 1.75
CA ILE A 212 17.10 -1.51 1.50
C ILE A 212 16.23 -0.97 0.37
N ARG A 213 15.52 0.13 0.62
CA ARG A 213 14.74 0.80 -0.42
C ARG A 213 15.65 1.68 -1.27
N GLU A 214 15.83 1.32 -2.53
CA GLU A 214 16.51 2.16 -3.52
C GLU A 214 15.50 3.05 -4.23
N ILE A 215 15.84 4.34 -4.31
CA ILE A 215 15.02 5.35 -4.97
C ILE A 215 15.91 6.17 -5.91
N SER A 216 15.39 6.48 -7.10
CA SER A 216 15.90 7.52 -7.99
C SER A 216 14.71 8.32 -8.53
N TRP A 217 14.73 9.62 -8.32
CA TRP A 217 13.65 10.52 -8.76
C TRP A 217 13.95 11.10 -10.14
N SER A 218 12.97 11.05 -11.03
CA SER A 218 13.04 11.75 -12.32
C SER A 218 12.65 13.22 -12.16
N THR A 219 13.09 14.07 -13.10
CA THR A 219 12.68 15.49 -13.17
C THR A 219 11.16 15.62 -13.26
N SER A 220 10.48 14.73 -13.99
CA SER A 220 9.02 14.69 -14.06
C SER A 220 8.35 14.42 -12.71
N ALA A 221 8.94 13.57 -11.86
CA ALA A 221 8.41 13.32 -10.53
C ALA A 221 8.63 14.52 -9.59
N LEU A 222 9.79 15.17 -9.68
CA LEU A 222 10.03 16.42 -8.94
C LEU A 222 9.09 17.54 -9.38
N PHE A 223 8.80 17.65 -10.68
CA PHE A 223 7.78 18.57 -11.20
C PHE A 223 6.39 18.24 -10.65
N ARG A 224 5.97 16.96 -10.71
CA ARG A 224 4.67 16.52 -10.16
C ARG A 224 4.52 16.86 -8.68
N PHE A 225 5.56 16.63 -7.88
CA PHE A 225 5.56 16.98 -6.47
C PHE A 225 5.54 18.50 -6.24
N SER A 226 6.26 19.28 -7.07
CA SER A 226 6.24 20.74 -7.02
C SER A 226 4.85 21.31 -7.36
N ALA A 227 4.21 20.78 -8.41
CA ALA A 227 2.86 21.17 -8.81
C ALA A 227 1.84 20.82 -7.71
N LEU A 228 1.94 19.61 -7.14
CA LEU A 228 1.07 19.14 -6.07
C LEU A 228 1.17 20.00 -4.79
N THR A 229 2.38 20.44 -4.45
CA THR A 229 2.64 21.28 -3.27
C THR A 229 2.54 22.78 -3.55
N PHE A 230 2.20 23.16 -4.80
CA PHE A 230 2.24 24.54 -5.30
C PHE A 230 3.56 25.26 -4.96
N ASN A 231 4.67 24.54 -5.10
CA ASN A 231 6.00 25.01 -4.75
C ASN A 231 6.78 25.40 -6.02
N ALA A 232 6.89 26.70 -6.27
CA ALA A 232 7.58 27.26 -7.44
C ALA A 232 9.09 27.46 -7.26
N HIS A 233 9.70 26.91 -6.20
CA HIS A 233 11.12 27.05 -5.94
C HIS A 233 11.98 26.37 -7.02
N LYS A 234 12.71 27.18 -7.78
CA LYS A 234 13.41 26.83 -9.04
C LYS A 234 14.43 25.71 -8.88
N ILE A 235 15.00 25.51 -7.68
CA ILE A 235 15.94 24.41 -7.44
C ILE A 235 15.34 23.03 -7.70
N HIS A 236 14.01 22.89 -7.78
CA HIS A 236 13.33 21.60 -7.94
C HIS A 236 12.99 21.24 -9.39
N TYR A 237 13.03 22.18 -10.33
CA TYR A 237 12.60 21.94 -11.72
C TYR A 237 13.40 22.70 -12.78
N ASP A 238 14.05 23.81 -12.44
CA ASP A 238 14.82 24.62 -13.39
C ASP A 238 16.30 24.23 -13.34
N GLU A 239 16.73 23.40 -14.30
CA GLU A 239 18.10 22.90 -14.40
C GLU A 239 19.12 24.02 -14.67
N GLY A 240 18.73 25.07 -15.40
CA GLY A 240 19.56 26.24 -15.67
C GLY A 240 19.83 27.01 -14.39
N TRP A 241 18.79 27.32 -13.63
CA TRP A 241 18.91 27.96 -12.32
C TRP A 241 19.77 27.13 -11.35
N CYS A 242 19.51 25.83 -11.26
CA CYS A 242 20.28 24.92 -10.41
C CYS A 242 21.78 25.05 -10.66
N ARG A 243 22.20 24.94 -11.93
CA ARG A 243 23.61 24.94 -12.30
C ARG A 243 24.22 26.33 -12.24
N GLN A 244 23.57 27.31 -12.85
CA GLN A 244 24.19 28.61 -13.13
C GLN A 244 24.08 29.58 -11.95
N VAL A 245 23.09 29.40 -11.06
CA VAL A 245 22.80 30.32 -9.95
C VAL A 245 23.08 29.67 -8.59
N GLU A 246 22.64 28.42 -8.41
CA GLU A 246 22.67 27.75 -7.10
C GLU A 246 23.83 26.75 -6.92
N GLY A 247 24.61 26.51 -7.99
CA GLY A 247 25.77 25.61 -7.99
C GLY A 247 25.41 24.13 -7.81
N HIS A 248 24.15 23.76 -8.03
CA HIS A 248 23.66 22.39 -7.99
C HIS A 248 23.84 21.71 -9.35
N PRO A 249 24.33 20.46 -9.41
CA PRO A 249 24.56 19.75 -10.68
C PRO A 249 23.28 19.38 -11.44
N ALA A 250 22.14 19.33 -10.75
CA ALA A 250 20.82 18.98 -11.29
C ALA A 250 19.72 19.47 -10.32
N PRO A 251 18.43 19.39 -10.71
CA PRO A 251 17.33 19.69 -9.80
C PRO A 251 17.41 18.92 -8.49
N VAL A 252 17.21 19.62 -7.37
CA VAL A 252 17.29 19.12 -6.00
C VAL A 252 15.99 18.40 -5.63
N VAL A 253 16.10 17.20 -5.06
CA VAL A 253 14.95 16.47 -4.50
C VAL A 253 14.42 17.21 -3.27
N HIS A 254 13.11 17.38 -3.18
CA HIS A 254 12.47 18.08 -2.05
C HIS A 254 12.75 17.34 -0.73
N GLY A 255 13.16 18.09 0.30
CA GLY A 255 13.28 17.55 1.66
C GLY A 255 12.01 16.85 2.16
N PRO A 256 10.80 17.45 1.99
CA PRO A 256 9.53 16.77 2.27
C PRO A 256 9.33 15.46 1.51
N LEU A 257 9.74 15.36 0.24
CA LEU A 257 9.60 14.13 -0.55
C LEU A 257 10.54 13.02 -0.02
N THR A 258 11.77 13.37 0.34
CA THR A 258 12.68 12.42 1.02
C THR A 258 12.09 11.97 2.36
N LEU A 259 11.52 12.88 3.15
CA LEU A 259 10.91 12.57 4.43
C LEU A 259 9.70 11.63 4.29
N ILE A 260 8.81 11.91 3.32
CA ILE A 260 7.68 11.04 2.97
C ILE A 260 8.18 9.65 2.58
N SER A 261 9.23 9.58 1.76
CA SER A 261 9.83 8.29 1.35
C SER A 261 10.38 7.50 2.53
N MET A 262 10.98 8.18 3.52
CA MET A 262 11.47 7.54 4.75
C MET A 262 10.32 7.08 5.65
N LEU A 263 9.24 7.86 5.77
CA LEU A 263 8.04 7.46 6.51
C LEU A 263 7.28 6.32 5.84
N ASP A 264 7.22 6.29 4.52
CA ASP A 264 6.64 5.19 3.75
C ASP A 264 7.44 3.90 3.95
N TYR A 265 8.78 3.99 3.89
CA TYR A 265 9.65 2.86 4.23
C TYR A 265 9.42 2.40 5.67
N TRP A 266 9.35 3.34 6.63
CA TRP A 266 9.06 3.00 8.01
C TRP A 266 7.71 2.29 8.15
N ARG A 267 6.67 2.78 7.48
CA ARG A 267 5.33 2.20 7.55
C ARG A 267 5.30 0.77 7.00
N ASP A 268 5.96 0.55 5.86
CA ASP A 268 5.97 -0.75 5.18
C ASP A 268 6.71 -1.82 6.00
N TYR A 269 7.77 -1.46 6.71
CA TYR A 269 8.64 -2.42 7.41
C TYR A 269 8.49 -2.46 8.93
N TYR A 270 8.00 -1.38 9.55
CA TYR A 270 7.96 -1.21 11.01
C TYR A 270 6.59 -0.71 11.53
N GLY A 271 5.75 -0.14 10.67
CA GLY A 271 4.48 0.50 11.05
C GLY A 271 3.23 -0.39 10.99
N LEU A 272 3.37 -1.72 10.83
CA LEU A 272 2.24 -2.63 10.62
C LEU A 272 1.20 -2.65 11.77
N ARG A 273 1.57 -2.23 12.98
CA ARG A 273 0.68 -2.17 14.17
C ARG A 273 0.82 -0.92 15.01
N THR A 274 1.63 0.04 14.57
CA THR A 274 1.93 1.24 15.34
C THR A 274 1.97 2.44 14.42
N GLU A 275 1.47 3.57 14.90
CA GLU A 275 1.67 4.85 14.24
C GLU A 275 2.88 5.56 14.86
N PRO A 276 3.63 6.33 14.06
CA PRO A 276 4.67 7.17 14.60
C PRO A 276 4.02 8.25 15.47
N THR A 277 4.50 8.43 16.69
CA THR A 277 4.04 9.50 17.58
C THR A 277 4.92 10.73 17.45
N ARG A 278 6.17 10.54 17.03
CA ARG A 278 7.12 11.60 16.74
C ARG A 278 8.09 11.16 15.65
N ILE A 279 8.52 12.12 14.85
CA ILE A 279 9.69 11.99 13.99
C ILE A 279 10.58 13.20 14.20
N GLN A 280 11.89 12.99 14.31
CA GLN A 280 12.89 14.06 14.27
C GLN A 280 13.84 13.78 13.12
N TYR A 281 14.02 14.73 12.22
CA TYR A 281 14.80 14.51 11.00
C TYR A 281 15.76 15.67 10.74
N ARG A 282 16.87 15.36 10.06
CA ARG A 282 17.92 16.30 9.69
C ARG A 282 18.38 16.03 8.27
N ALA A 283 18.28 17.04 7.41
CA ALA A 283 18.91 17.02 6.10
C ALA A 283 20.38 17.40 6.26
N VAL A 284 21.26 16.60 5.68
CA VAL A 284 22.72 16.70 5.83
C VAL A 284 23.38 17.01 4.49
N SER A 285 22.90 16.39 3.41
CA SER A 285 23.46 16.55 2.06
C SER A 285 22.35 16.47 0.99
N PRO A 286 22.39 17.29 -0.07
CA PRO A 286 21.36 17.31 -1.10
C PRO A 286 21.34 16.02 -1.94
N LEU A 287 20.13 15.60 -2.26
CA LEU A 287 19.82 14.61 -3.29
C LEU A 287 19.37 15.35 -4.55
N TYR A 288 19.68 14.81 -5.71
CA TYR A 288 19.36 15.43 -6.98
C TYR A 288 18.60 14.46 -7.90
N ALA A 289 17.88 14.98 -8.89
CA ALA A 289 17.25 14.18 -9.93
C ALA A 289 18.27 13.24 -10.59
N GLY A 290 17.85 12.00 -10.82
CA GLY A 290 18.67 10.91 -11.35
C GLY A 290 19.65 10.28 -10.35
N ASP A 291 19.85 10.84 -9.15
CA ASP A 291 20.67 10.19 -8.12
C ASP A 291 19.94 8.94 -7.60
N MET A 292 20.65 7.81 -7.57
CA MET A 292 20.22 6.64 -6.83
C MET A 292 20.66 6.78 -5.36
N TYR A 293 19.70 6.68 -4.44
CA TYR A 293 19.95 6.68 -3.00
C TYR A 293 19.17 5.57 -2.31
N ARG A 294 19.58 5.24 -1.09
CA ARG A 294 19.09 4.11 -0.30
C ARG A 294 18.45 4.60 0.98
N ILE A 295 17.31 4.02 1.36
CA ILE A 295 16.68 4.21 2.65
C ILE A 295 16.73 2.89 3.42
N TYR A 296 17.22 2.95 4.66
CA TYR A 296 17.27 1.80 5.56
C TYR A 296 17.37 2.25 7.03
N ALA A 297 17.09 1.34 7.96
CA ALA A 297 17.29 1.57 9.38
C ALA A 297 18.77 1.36 9.76
N LYS A 298 19.37 2.34 10.43
CA LYS A 298 20.70 2.23 11.03
C LYS A 298 20.68 1.51 12.38
N GLY A 299 19.57 1.60 13.10
CA GLY A 299 19.48 1.05 14.44
C GLY A 299 18.19 1.44 15.15
N ARG A 300 18.18 1.23 16.46
CA ARG A 300 17.07 1.60 17.33
C ARG A 300 17.60 2.04 18.69
N THR A 301 17.12 3.17 19.16
CA THR A 301 17.45 3.73 20.48
C THR A 301 16.17 3.75 21.31
N GLY A 302 16.07 2.87 22.31
CA GLY A 302 14.84 2.68 23.07
C GLY A 302 13.67 2.22 22.19
N THR A 303 12.60 3.01 22.15
CA THR A 303 11.44 2.77 21.26
C THR A 303 11.63 3.38 19.88
N ALA A 304 12.63 4.24 19.68
CA ALA A 304 12.78 5.02 18.47
C ALA A 304 13.62 4.32 17.39
N HIS A 305 13.13 4.27 16.15
CA HIS A 305 13.87 3.72 15.01
C HIS A 305 14.75 4.80 14.39
N GLU A 306 16.03 4.51 14.17
CA GLU A 306 16.95 5.42 13.49
C GLU A 306 17.08 5.01 12.02
N MET A 307 16.77 5.92 11.10
CA MET A 307 16.86 5.68 9.65
C MET A 307 17.74 6.70 8.96
N VAL A 308 18.25 6.29 7.81
CA VAL A 308 19.08 7.12 6.94
C VAL A 308 18.59 7.00 5.50
N ALA A 309 18.57 8.14 4.80
CA ALA A 309 18.64 8.20 3.35
C ALA A 309 20.11 8.46 2.98
N GLU A 310 20.76 7.53 2.29
CA GLU A 310 22.19 7.55 1.98
C GLU A 310 22.44 7.46 0.47
N LYS A 311 23.38 8.28 -0.03
CA LYS A 311 23.88 8.23 -1.40
C LYS A 311 25.39 8.03 -1.38
N ASN A 312 25.88 6.94 -1.98
CA ASN A 312 27.31 6.63 -2.10
C ASN A 312 28.09 6.73 -0.76
N GLY A 313 27.54 6.18 0.33
CA GLY A 313 28.16 6.24 1.65
C GLY A 313 27.99 7.57 2.41
N ILE A 314 27.31 8.55 1.79
CA ILE A 314 27.08 9.88 2.38
C ILE A 314 25.62 9.96 2.83
N ALA A 315 25.41 10.21 4.12
CA ALA A 315 24.07 10.47 4.65
C ALA A 315 23.52 11.78 4.06
N CYS A 316 22.38 11.68 3.39
CA CYS A 316 21.64 12.81 2.84
C CYS A 316 20.57 13.31 3.80
N MET A 317 19.86 12.39 4.47
CA MET A 317 18.91 12.70 5.54
C MET A 317 18.99 11.63 6.62
N THR A 318 18.92 12.01 7.88
CA THR A 318 18.75 11.09 9.02
C THR A 318 17.43 11.38 9.70
N ALA A 319 16.73 10.34 10.18
CA ALA A 319 15.52 10.52 10.96
C ALA A 319 15.43 9.52 12.12
N GLU A 320 14.79 9.96 13.20
CA GLU A 320 14.50 9.18 14.39
C GLU A 320 12.97 9.15 14.58
N PHE A 321 12.39 7.95 14.62
CA PHE A 321 10.94 7.71 14.66
C PHE A 321 10.54 7.16 16.02
N GLY A 322 9.92 7.99 16.86
CA GLY A 322 9.31 7.57 18.12
C GLY A 322 7.96 6.90 17.90
N VAL A 323 7.69 5.85 18.66
CA VAL A 323 6.39 5.15 18.73
C VAL A 323 5.91 5.06 20.17
N ASN A 324 4.60 5.14 20.38
CA ASN A 324 4.01 4.75 21.66
C ASN A 324 3.94 3.23 21.71
N VAL A 325 4.73 2.65 22.62
CA VAL A 325 4.67 1.22 22.91
C VAL A 325 3.59 1.03 23.97
N SER A 326 2.45 0.41 23.63
CA SER A 326 1.69 -0.28 24.68
C SER A 326 2.63 -1.29 25.29
N THR A 327 2.89 -1.19 26.59
CA THR A 327 3.85 -2.01 27.34
C THR A 327 3.50 -3.49 27.22
N ASN A 328 3.99 -4.14 26.15
CA ASN A 328 4.14 -5.59 26.05
C ASN A 328 5.00 -6.06 24.87
N ASP A 329 5.83 -5.20 24.28
CA ASP A 329 6.72 -5.62 23.19
C ASP A 329 8.19 -5.61 23.63
N ASN A 330 8.65 -6.80 24.04
CA ASN A 330 9.98 -7.25 23.67
C ASN A 330 10.16 -7.00 22.16
N LYS A 331 11.34 -6.52 21.74
CA LYS A 331 11.72 -6.34 20.32
C LYS A 331 11.01 -7.40 19.44
N PRO A 332 10.29 -7.04 18.36
CA PRO A 332 10.08 -7.97 17.27
C PRO A 332 11.46 -8.17 16.65
N SER A 333 12.15 -9.15 17.20
CA SER A 333 13.07 -9.94 16.45
C SER A 333 12.49 -10.28 15.09
N GLU A 334 13.23 -9.92 14.06
CA GLU A 334 13.38 -10.68 12.85
C GLU A 334 12.13 -11.51 12.44
N ALA A 335 11.33 -10.93 11.55
CA ALA A 335 10.19 -11.54 10.88
C ALA A 335 10.64 -12.70 9.95
N ASN A 336 10.88 -13.86 10.54
CA ASN A 336 11.78 -14.85 9.99
C ASN A 336 11.13 -16.18 9.65
N TRP A 337 9.97 -16.45 10.20
CA TRP A 337 9.34 -17.74 10.06
C TRP A 337 8.01 -17.56 9.34
N TYR A 338 7.64 -18.58 8.60
CA TYR A 338 6.29 -18.83 8.15
C TYR A 338 5.73 -19.93 9.03
N LEU A 339 4.52 -19.74 9.53
CA LEU A 339 3.80 -20.75 10.27
C LEU A 339 2.38 -20.79 9.75
N ALA A 340 1.92 -21.96 9.34
CA ALA A 340 0.53 -22.19 9.04
C ALA A 340 0.02 -23.49 9.68
N MET A 341 -1.26 -23.51 10.00
CA MET A 341 -2.02 -24.72 10.33
C MET A 341 -3.16 -24.85 9.32
N SER A 342 -3.24 -25.96 8.61
CA SER A 342 -4.23 -26.19 7.55
C SER A 342 -4.61 -27.68 7.48
N VAL A 343 -5.59 -28.03 6.65
CA VAL A 343 -5.95 -29.44 6.37
C VAL A 343 -5.15 -29.94 5.18
N ASP A 344 -4.27 -30.91 5.41
CA ASP A 344 -3.64 -31.66 4.34
C ASP A 344 -4.67 -32.67 3.78
N ARG A 345 -5.14 -32.37 2.57
CA ARG A 345 -6.16 -33.17 1.89
C ARG A 345 -5.64 -34.53 1.44
N GLU A 346 -4.34 -34.67 1.18
CA GLU A 346 -3.74 -35.92 0.70
C GLU A 346 -3.66 -36.94 1.84
N SER A 347 -3.21 -36.50 3.03
CA SER A 347 -3.19 -37.35 4.22
C SER A 347 -4.48 -37.32 5.05
N GLN A 348 -5.47 -36.50 4.66
CA GLN A 348 -6.73 -36.29 5.36
C GLN A 348 -6.56 -35.91 6.85
N ARG A 349 -5.55 -35.11 7.15
CA ARG A 349 -5.18 -34.73 8.52
C ARG A 349 -4.87 -33.25 8.62
N PRO A 350 -5.09 -32.62 9.78
CA PRO A 350 -4.54 -31.29 10.00
C PRO A 350 -3.01 -31.37 9.99
N ALA A 351 -2.40 -30.31 9.49
CA ALA A 351 -0.98 -30.21 9.29
C ALA A 351 -0.47 -28.84 9.74
N ILE A 352 0.72 -28.84 10.32
CA ILE A 352 1.49 -27.66 10.64
C ILE A 352 2.56 -27.51 9.57
N ILE A 353 2.61 -26.35 8.94
CA ILE A 353 3.59 -26.02 7.92
C ILE A 353 4.49 -24.94 8.51
N ILE A 354 5.78 -25.23 8.65
CA ILE A 354 6.75 -24.28 9.20
C ILE A 354 7.89 -24.10 8.20
N ALA A 355 8.24 -22.86 7.90
CA ALA A 355 9.43 -22.53 7.13
C ALA A 355 10.23 -21.42 7.81
N LYS A 356 11.56 -21.52 7.82
CA LYS A 356 12.44 -20.42 8.25
C LYS A 356 12.89 -19.65 6.98
N ARG A 357 12.51 -18.38 6.82
CA ARG A 357 12.98 -17.51 5.72
C ARG A 357 14.51 -17.38 5.79
N GLY A 358 15.17 -17.58 4.64
CA GLY A 358 16.62 -17.75 4.50
C GLY A 358 17.05 -19.16 4.08
N GLY A 359 16.12 -20.12 4.01
CA GLY A 359 16.23 -21.39 3.29
C GLY A 359 15.05 -21.50 2.32
N ALA A 360 15.14 -20.84 1.16
CA ALA A 360 14.02 -20.57 0.26
C ALA A 360 13.44 -21.80 -0.49
N THR A 361 13.56 -23.02 0.04
CA THR A 361 13.13 -24.26 -0.68
C THR A 361 12.47 -25.35 0.16
N HIS A 362 12.35 -25.25 1.49
CA HIS A 362 11.80 -26.36 2.30
C HIS A 362 10.90 -25.90 3.45
N ALA A 363 9.62 -25.59 3.13
CA ALA A 363 8.59 -25.65 4.15
C ALA A 363 8.46 -27.11 4.63
N THR A 364 8.46 -27.32 5.94
CA THR A 364 8.30 -28.66 6.50
C THR A 364 6.88 -28.82 7.03
N THR A 365 6.23 -29.87 6.57
CA THR A 365 4.87 -30.22 6.96
C THR A 365 4.90 -31.31 8.02
N PHE A 366 4.17 -31.12 9.11
CA PHE A 366 3.99 -32.08 10.19
C PHE A 366 2.50 -32.32 10.37
N THR A 367 2.05 -33.54 10.07
CA THR A 367 0.64 -33.91 10.26
C THR A 367 0.40 -34.32 11.71
N PHE A 368 -0.82 -34.07 12.19
CA PHE A 368 -1.25 -34.47 13.54
C PHE A 368 -2.70 -34.94 13.52
N SER A 369 -3.19 -35.46 14.64
CA SER A 369 -4.60 -35.86 14.79
C SER A 369 -5.36 -34.77 15.54
N LEU A 370 -6.54 -34.39 15.06
CA LEU A 370 -7.40 -33.44 15.77
C LEU A 370 -7.73 -33.91 17.20
N SER A 371 -7.93 -35.21 17.44
CA SER A 371 -8.26 -35.74 18.77
C SER A 371 -7.11 -35.65 19.77
N ASN A 372 -5.88 -35.81 19.29
CA ASN A 372 -4.68 -35.81 20.13
C ASN A 372 -4.03 -34.41 20.23
N GLY A 373 -4.33 -33.52 19.29
CA GLY A 373 -3.79 -32.17 19.23
C GLY A 373 -2.27 -32.11 19.12
N ILE A 374 -1.68 -31.10 19.76
CA ILE A 374 -0.23 -30.86 19.76
C ILE A 374 0.44 -31.70 20.86
N THR A 375 0.92 -32.88 20.49
CA THR A 375 1.56 -33.83 21.42
C THR A 375 3.05 -33.52 21.67
N THR A 376 3.60 -34.02 22.78
CA THR A 376 5.05 -33.93 23.08
C THR A 376 5.89 -34.60 22.00
N LYS A 377 5.42 -35.72 21.42
CA LYS A 377 6.10 -36.40 20.31
C LYS A 377 6.16 -35.51 19.07
N LEU A 378 5.04 -34.92 18.67
CA LEU A 378 4.99 -33.97 17.55
C LEU A 378 5.93 -32.78 17.77
N MET A 379 5.96 -32.21 18.98
CA MET A 379 6.87 -31.13 19.32
C MET A 379 8.34 -31.56 19.29
N SER A 380 8.65 -32.79 19.71
CA SER A 380 9.99 -33.36 19.60
C SER A 380 10.41 -33.49 18.13
N ASP A 381 9.51 -33.99 17.27
CA ASP A 381 9.76 -34.16 15.84
C ASP A 381 9.99 -32.79 15.16
N ILE A 382 9.14 -31.79 15.45
CA ILE A 382 9.31 -30.41 14.97
C ILE A 382 10.64 -29.83 15.43
N SER A 383 10.97 -29.98 16.72
CA SER A 383 12.18 -29.41 17.31
C SER A 383 13.44 -30.03 16.73
N HIS A 384 13.46 -31.35 16.54
CA HIS A 384 14.56 -32.08 15.94
C HIS A 384 14.74 -31.69 14.47
N LYS A 385 13.65 -31.70 13.70
CA LYS A 385 13.67 -31.42 12.26
C LYS A 385 14.05 -29.96 11.94
N LEU A 386 13.59 -29.02 12.75
CA LEU A 386 13.92 -27.60 12.61
C LEU A 386 15.18 -27.18 13.40
N GLN A 387 15.81 -28.10 14.13
CA GLN A 387 16.99 -27.85 14.97
C GLN A 387 16.77 -26.66 15.93
N LEU A 388 15.71 -26.74 16.74
CA LEU A 388 15.31 -25.65 17.63
C LEU A 388 16.05 -25.71 18.98
N PRO A 389 16.59 -24.58 19.47
CA PRO A 389 16.99 -24.47 20.87
C PRO A 389 15.81 -24.74 21.80
N SER A 390 16.08 -25.28 23.00
CA SER A 390 15.05 -25.65 23.98
C SER A 390 14.05 -24.53 24.30
N ALA A 391 14.55 -23.31 24.52
CA ALA A 391 13.70 -22.13 24.78
C ALA A 391 12.74 -21.80 23.61
N HIS A 392 13.17 -22.01 22.37
CA HIS A 392 12.33 -21.79 21.19
C HIS A 392 11.29 -22.91 21.04
N SER A 393 11.68 -24.15 21.32
CA SER A 393 10.79 -25.32 21.28
C SER A 393 9.59 -25.14 22.22
N THR A 394 9.83 -24.75 23.48
CA THR A 394 8.76 -24.53 24.46
C THR A 394 7.79 -23.43 24.01
N LYS A 395 8.32 -22.28 23.56
CA LYS A 395 7.50 -21.14 23.13
C LYS A 395 6.71 -21.44 21.85
N LEU A 396 7.31 -22.14 20.89
CA LEU A 396 6.61 -22.65 19.71
C LEU A 396 5.48 -23.60 20.10
N GLY A 397 5.74 -24.52 21.02
CA GLY A 397 4.73 -25.48 21.49
C GLY A 397 3.50 -24.77 22.08
N ASN A 398 3.72 -23.74 22.89
CA ASN A 398 2.63 -22.94 23.45
C ASN A 398 1.81 -22.24 22.36
N MET A 399 2.47 -21.63 21.36
CA MET A 399 1.80 -20.99 20.24
C MET A 399 1.00 -22.01 19.40
N LEU A 400 1.59 -23.17 19.08
CA LEU A 400 0.92 -24.23 18.34
C LEU A 400 -0.30 -24.77 19.09
N GLN A 401 -0.24 -24.89 20.42
CA GLN A 401 -1.41 -25.27 21.22
C GLN A 401 -2.53 -24.21 21.16
N GLN A 402 -2.19 -22.92 21.19
CA GLN A 402 -3.16 -21.84 21.04
C GLN A 402 -3.79 -21.86 19.64
N LEU A 403 -2.97 -22.01 18.59
CA LEU A 403 -3.46 -22.13 17.21
C LEU A 403 -4.32 -23.37 17.03
N TYR A 404 -3.96 -24.51 17.62
CA TYR A 404 -4.78 -25.73 17.59
C TYR A 404 -6.14 -25.52 18.25
N ARG A 405 -6.22 -24.79 19.37
CA ARG A 405 -7.51 -24.45 19.99
C ARG A 405 -8.35 -23.61 19.04
N ILE A 406 -7.78 -22.58 18.41
CA ILE A 406 -8.50 -21.79 17.41
C ILE A 406 -8.95 -22.71 16.26
N PHE A 407 -8.03 -23.49 15.70
CA PHE A 407 -8.29 -24.34 14.54
C PHE A 407 -9.44 -25.32 14.77
N SER A 408 -9.43 -25.99 15.92
CA SER A 408 -10.42 -27.00 16.29
C SER A 408 -11.75 -26.41 16.79
N GLN A 409 -11.71 -25.35 17.60
CA GLN A 409 -12.92 -24.80 18.23
C GLN A 409 -13.67 -23.84 17.32
N LYS A 410 -12.97 -23.22 16.37
CA LYS A 410 -13.53 -22.21 15.46
C LYS A 410 -13.75 -22.71 14.04
N ASP A 411 -13.61 -24.02 13.80
CA ASP A 411 -13.73 -24.63 12.48
C ASP A 411 -12.84 -23.92 11.43
N ALA A 412 -11.57 -23.64 11.78
CA ALA A 412 -10.66 -23.00 10.84
C ALA A 412 -10.20 -24.00 9.77
N THR A 413 -10.10 -23.54 8.53
CA THR A 413 -9.51 -24.29 7.41
C THR A 413 -8.07 -23.88 7.16
N LEU A 414 -7.71 -22.65 7.51
CA LEU A 414 -6.35 -22.12 7.46
C LEU A 414 -6.12 -21.15 8.61
N LEU A 415 -5.04 -21.33 9.36
CA LEU A 415 -4.48 -20.32 10.25
C LEU A 415 -3.06 -20.03 9.79
N GLU A 416 -2.89 -18.98 9.00
CA GLU A 416 -1.59 -18.57 8.48
C GLU A 416 -1.05 -17.39 9.27
N ILE A 417 0.25 -17.40 9.60
CA ILE A 417 0.99 -16.27 10.14
C ILE A 417 2.19 -16.04 9.25
N ASN A 418 2.12 -14.99 8.45
CA ASN A 418 3.14 -14.67 7.47
C ASN A 418 3.40 -13.16 7.40
N PRO A 419 4.42 -12.62 8.10
CA PRO A 419 5.48 -13.35 8.80
C PRO A 419 5.20 -13.63 10.29
N LEU A 420 5.83 -14.67 10.83
CA LEU A 420 6.01 -14.92 12.25
C LEU A 420 7.40 -14.41 12.69
N ALA A 421 7.44 -13.43 13.58
CA ALA A 421 8.66 -12.91 14.18
C ALA A 421 9.14 -13.83 15.32
N VAL A 422 10.43 -14.14 15.37
CA VAL A 422 11.02 -15.05 16.39
C VAL A 422 12.30 -14.47 16.98
N SER A 423 12.34 -14.33 18.31
CA SER A 423 13.43 -13.62 19.01
C SER A 423 14.58 -14.48 19.42
N GLN A 424 15.70 -13.81 19.77
CA GLN A 424 16.88 -14.50 20.27
C GLN A 424 16.56 -15.32 21.53
N ASP A 425 15.64 -14.85 22.37
CA ASP A 425 15.11 -15.58 23.53
C ASP A 425 13.94 -16.53 23.16
N GLY A 426 13.60 -16.67 21.88
CA GLY A 426 12.57 -17.57 21.35
C GLY A 426 11.13 -17.06 21.43
N THR A 427 10.92 -15.80 21.84
CA THR A 427 9.59 -15.15 21.84
C THR A 427 9.06 -15.05 20.41
N MET A 428 7.81 -15.46 20.23
CA MET A 428 7.18 -15.55 18.91
C MET A 428 6.03 -14.55 18.82
N THR A 429 6.06 -13.68 17.80
CA THR A 429 5.08 -12.61 17.61
C THR A 429 4.41 -12.75 16.25
N SER A 430 3.08 -12.86 16.24
CA SER A 430 2.29 -12.87 15.02
C SER A 430 2.21 -11.45 14.44
N ILE A 431 2.73 -11.24 13.23
CA ILE A 431 2.72 -9.91 12.59
C ILE A 431 1.48 -9.75 11.72
N SER A 432 1.31 -10.63 10.73
CA SER A 432 0.21 -10.58 9.77
C SER A 432 -0.50 -11.95 9.72
N PRO A 433 -1.44 -12.21 10.65
CA PRO A 433 -2.24 -13.42 10.60
C PRO A 433 -3.31 -13.33 9.50
N ASN A 434 -3.50 -14.42 8.75
CA ASN A 434 -4.58 -14.62 7.80
C ASN A 434 -5.32 -15.91 8.16
N PHE A 435 -6.51 -15.78 8.74
CA PHE A 435 -7.29 -16.90 9.27
C PHE A 435 -8.55 -17.09 8.42
N VAL A 436 -8.72 -18.30 7.90
CA VAL A 436 -9.86 -18.69 7.07
C VAL A 436 -10.65 -19.74 7.84
N PHE A 437 -11.97 -19.56 7.88
CA PHE A 437 -12.90 -20.43 8.57
C PHE A 437 -13.79 -21.17 7.57
N ASP A 438 -14.31 -22.32 7.97
CA ASP A 438 -15.20 -23.12 7.13
C ASP A 438 -16.59 -22.45 7.03
N ASP A 439 -16.98 -22.05 5.83
CA ASP A 439 -18.32 -21.49 5.57
C ASP A 439 -19.45 -22.46 5.95
N ALA A 440 -19.22 -23.77 5.86
CA ALA A 440 -20.19 -24.77 6.30
C ALA A 440 -20.37 -24.78 7.83
N ALA A 441 -19.46 -24.16 8.59
CA ALA A 441 -19.55 -24.01 10.04
C ALA A 441 -20.35 -22.79 10.50
N LYS A 442 -20.85 -21.95 9.57
CA LYS A 442 -21.61 -20.72 9.87
C LYS A 442 -22.70 -20.89 10.92
N LYS A 443 -23.43 -22.01 10.89
CA LYS A 443 -24.51 -22.30 11.87
C LYS A 443 -24.01 -22.47 13.31
N ARG A 444 -22.78 -22.94 13.51
CA ARG A 444 -22.18 -23.23 14.83
C ARG A 444 -21.12 -22.22 15.25
N GLN A 445 -20.68 -21.33 14.35
CA GLN A 445 -19.69 -20.27 14.60
C GLN A 445 -20.30 -18.87 14.44
N ALA A 446 -21.48 -18.63 15.01
CA ALA A 446 -22.22 -17.38 14.81
C ALA A 446 -21.43 -16.12 15.18
N ASP A 447 -20.55 -16.19 16.18
CA ASP A 447 -19.72 -15.06 16.63
C ASP A 447 -18.66 -14.64 15.60
N ILE A 448 -18.06 -15.60 14.89
CA ILE A 448 -17.09 -15.33 13.82
C ILE A 448 -17.78 -14.71 12.61
N PHE A 449 -18.91 -15.27 12.19
CA PHE A 449 -19.61 -14.77 11.02
C PHE A 449 -20.32 -13.43 11.29
N ALA A 450 -20.59 -13.09 12.56
CA ALA A 450 -21.14 -11.79 12.94
C ALA A 450 -20.16 -10.62 12.74
N VAL A 451 -18.85 -10.90 12.73
CA VAL A 451 -17.80 -9.88 12.52
C VAL A 451 -17.32 -9.80 11.07
N ARG A 452 -17.97 -10.51 10.13
CA ARG A 452 -17.66 -10.43 8.70
C ARG A 452 -17.96 -9.03 8.16
N ASP A 453 -16.95 -8.38 7.61
CA ASP A 453 -17.04 -7.07 6.99
C ASP A 453 -17.24 -7.19 5.47
N THR A 454 -18.50 -7.28 5.04
CA THR A 454 -18.84 -7.40 3.61
C THR A 454 -18.53 -6.14 2.80
N THR A 455 -18.15 -5.02 3.43
CA THR A 455 -17.81 -3.78 2.70
C THR A 455 -16.44 -3.85 2.02
N ARG A 456 -15.61 -4.83 2.41
CA ARG A 456 -14.29 -5.10 1.82
C ARG A 456 -14.29 -6.21 0.76
N GLU A 457 -15.44 -6.80 0.51
CA GLU A 457 -15.62 -7.89 -0.45
C GLU A 457 -16.20 -7.36 -1.78
N ILE A 458 -16.18 -8.20 -2.82
CA ILE A 458 -16.76 -7.86 -4.13
C ILE A 458 -18.29 -7.82 -3.98
N GLY A 459 -18.90 -6.66 -4.25
CA GLY A 459 -20.31 -6.42 -3.95
C GLY A 459 -21.26 -7.39 -4.65
N GLU A 460 -20.94 -7.75 -5.88
CA GLU A 460 -21.70 -8.72 -6.68
C GLU A 460 -21.61 -10.14 -6.10
N GLU A 461 -20.46 -10.53 -5.53
CA GLU A 461 -20.28 -11.83 -4.86
C GLU A 461 -21.10 -11.89 -3.57
N VAL A 462 -21.10 -10.81 -2.78
CA VAL A 462 -21.92 -10.68 -1.57
C VAL A 462 -23.41 -10.68 -1.90
N GLU A 463 -23.82 -10.02 -2.99
CA GLU A 463 -25.21 -10.02 -3.46
C GLU A 463 -25.64 -11.42 -3.91
N ALA A 464 -24.80 -12.10 -4.71
CA ALA A 464 -25.02 -13.47 -5.17
C ALA A 464 -25.23 -14.44 -3.99
N GLU A 465 -24.39 -14.36 -2.95
CA GLU A 465 -24.46 -15.24 -1.78
C GLU A 465 -25.83 -15.16 -1.07
N LYS A 466 -26.43 -13.96 -0.97
CA LYS A 466 -27.76 -13.76 -0.35
C LYS A 466 -28.86 -14.54 -1.06
N HIS A 467 -28.66 -14.84 -2.34
CA HIS A 467 -29.59 -15.59 -3.17
C HIS A 467 -29.19 -17.07 -3.33
N GLY A 468 -28.16 -17.53 -2.61
CA GLY A 468 -27.65 -18.89 -2.70
C GLY A 468 -26.90 -19.17 -4.02
N LEU A 469 -26.42 -18.12 -4.68
CA LEU A 469 -25.58 -18.22 -5.87
C LEU A 469 -24.11 -18.20 -5.45
N VAL A 470 -23.28 -19.00 -6.11
CA VAL A 470 -21.82 -18.90 -5.98
C VAL A 470 -21.31 -18.14 -7.19
N TYR A 471 -20.97 -16.86 -6.99
CA TYR A 471 -20.45 -15.98 -8.03
C TYR A 471 -19.00 -15.64 -7.74
N VAL A 472 -18.15 -15.64 -8.76
CA VAL A 472 -16.78 -15.12 -8.68
C VAL A 472 -16.53 -14.22 -9.89
N ARG A 473 -16.11 -12.98 -9.67
CA ARG A 473 -15.82 -12.05 -10.76
C ARG A 473 -14.52 -12.46 -11.49
N MET A 474 -14.55 -12.47 -12.82
CA MET A 474 -13.40 -12.77 -13.68
C MET A 474 -13.12 -11.60 -14.64
N GLN A 475 -12.09 -11.73 -15.49
CA GLN A 475 -11.57 -10.62 -16.30
C GLN A 475 -12.05 -10.60 -17.76
N GLY A 476 -13.01 -11.45 -18.14
CA GLY A 476 -13.51 -11.55 -19.51
C GLY A 476 -14.77 -10.74 -19.81
N ASP A 477 -15.38 -11.06 -20.95
CA ASP A 477 -16.54 -10.41 -21.56
C ASP A 477 -17.70 -11.38 -21.87
N ILE A 478 -17.56 -12.67 -21.58
CA ILE A 478 -18.63 -13.65 -21.73
C ILE A 478 -19.21 -14.00 -20.36
N GLY A 479 -20.45 -13.59 -20.11
CA GLY A 479 -21.16 -13.96 -18.89
C GLY A 479 -21.55 -15.44 -18.91
N ILE A 480 -21.43 -16.15 -17.79
CA ILE A 480 -21.96 -17.52 -17.67
C ILE A 480 -23.01 -17.64 -16.59
N VAL A 481 -24.03 -18.46 -16.84
CA VAL A 481 -25.03 -18.87 -15.86
C VAL A 481 -25.17 -20.38 -15.92
N VAL A 482 -24.70 -21.07 -14.88
CA VAL A 482 -24.55 -22.53 -14.89
C VAL A 482 -25.08 -23.11 -13.58
N ASN A 483 -25.56 -24.36 -13.61
CA ASN A 483 -25.89 -25.10 -12.40
C ASN A 483 -24.84 -26.19 -12.13
N GLY A 484 -24.28 -26.15 -10.92
CA GLY A 484 -23.24 -27.04 -10.45
C GLY A 484 -21.84 -26.50 -10.69
N ALA A 485 -21.06 -26.38 -9.61
CA ALA A 485 -19.70 -25.83 -9.65
C ALA A 485 -18.77 -26.52 -10.67
N GLY A 486 -18.84 -27.85 -10.79
CA GLY A 486 -18.03 -28.59 -11.77
C GLY A 486 -18.35 -28.24 -13.22
N LEU A 487 -19.64 -28.05 -13.54
CA LEU A 487 -20.07 -27.65 -14.88
C LEU A 487 -19.71 -26.18 -15.15
N ALA A 488 -19.79 -25.31 -14.13
CA ALA A 488 -19.38 -23.91 -14.25
C ALA A 488 -17.88 -23.78 -14.55
N LEU A 489 -17.03 -24.58 -13.89
CA LEU A 489 -15.61 -24.68 -14.21
C LEU A 489 -15.39 -25.18 -15.65
N ALA A 490 -16.03 -26.30 -16.03
CA ALA A 490 -15.90 -26.86 -17.38
C ALA A 490 -16.40 -25.92 -18.48
N THR A 491 -17.43 -25.12 -18.21
CA THR A 491 -17.96 -24.12 -19.14
C THR A 491 -16.97 -22.97 -19.33
N ASN A 492 -16.32 -22.51 -18.26
CA ASN A 492 -15.25 -21.52 -18.36
C ASN A 492 -14.04 -22.05 -19.14
N ASP A 493 -13.65 -23.31 -18.92
CA ASP A 493 -12.58 -23.96 -19.65
C ASP A 493 -12.92 -24.10 -21.15
N ALA A 494 -14.16 -24.45 -21.47
CA ALA A 494 -14.63 -24.54 -22.86
C ALA A 494 -14.60 -23.19 -23.57
N ILE A 495 -15.03 -22.11 -22.92
CA ILE A 495 -14.92 -20.74 -23.46
C ILE A 495 -13.46 -20.38 -23.70
N SER A 496 -12.58 -20.66 -22.72
CA SER A 496 -11.15 -20.35 -22.84
C SER A 496 -10.48 -21.11 -23.99
N PHE A 497 -10.83 -22.38 -24.19
CA PHE A 497 -10.30 -23.21 -25.26
C PHE A 497 -10.68 -22.70 -26.66
N GLU A 498 -11.91 -22.20 -26.82
CA GLU A 498 -12.38 -21.56 -28.05
C GLU A 498 -11.83 -20.12 -28.23
N GLY A 499 -10.98 -19.66 -27.30
CA GLY A 499 -10.30 -18.38 -27.35
C GLY A 499 -11.18 -17.19 -26.93
N GLY A 500 -12.18 -17.43 -26.09
CA GLY A 500 -12.93 -16.40 -25.38
C GLY A 500 -12.43 -16.21 -23.94
N MET A 501 -13.05 -15.27 -23.22
CA MET A 501 -12.76 -15.04 -21.81
C MET A 501 -14.06 -14.89 -21.01
N SER A 502 -14.24 -15.71 -19.97
CA SER A 502 -15.40 -15.58 -19.09
C SER A 502 -15.30 -14.32 -18.22
N ALA A 503 -16.38 -13.56 -18.16
CA ALA A 503 -16.55 -12.40 -17.28
C ALA A 503 -16.74 -12.81 -15.82
N ASN A 504 -17.23 -14.03 -15.58
CA ASN A 504 -17.50 -14.56 -14.25
C ASN A 504 -17.42 -16.10 -14.18
N PHE A 505 -17.43 -16.61 -12.96
CA PHE A 505 -17.92 -17.95 -12.62
C PHE A 505 -19.28 -17.78 -11.92
N LEU A 506 -20.28 -18.60 -12.25
CA LEU A 506 -21.57 -18.59 -11.56
C LEU A 506 -22.16 -19.99 -11.50
N ASP A 507 -22.38 -20.48 -10.27
CA ASP A 507 -23.18 -21.66 -9.97
C ASP A 507 -24.49 -21.24 -9.28
N THR A 508 -25.63 -21.65 -9.84
CA THR A 508 -26.96 -21.41 -9.27
C THR A 508 -27.32 -22.35 -8.10
N GLY A 509 -26.36 -23.05 -7.51
CA GLY A 509 -26.53 -23.89 -6.32
C GLY A 509 -27.39 -25.14 -6.56
N GLY A 510 -27.39 -25.67 -7.79
CA GLY A 510 -28.17 -26.85 -8.18
C GLY A 510 -29.69 -26.65 -8.27
N LYS A 511 -30.21 -25.44 -8.05
CA LYS A 511 -31.64 -25.11 -8.19
C LYS A 511 -31.84 -23.91 -9.13
N ALA A 512 -32.22 -24.20 -10.37
CA ALA A 512 -32.54 -23.23 -11.41
C ALA A 512 -34.01 -22.74 -11.29
N THR A 513 -34.36 -22.10 -10.17
CA THR A 513 -35.69 -21.50 -9.99
C THR A 513 -35.79 -20.16 -10.72
N THR A 514 -37.00 -19.66 -10.98
CA THR A 514 -37.20 -18.34 -11.61
C THR A 514 -36.52 -17.22 -10.83
N LYS A 515 -36.64 -17.20 -9.48
CA LYS A 515 -36.01 -16.17 -8.65
C LYS A 515 -34.48 -16.20 -8.70
N THR A 516 -33.89 -17.39 -8.68
CA THR A 516 -32.42 -17.53 -8.76
C THR A 516 -31.93 -17.16 -10.16
N MET A 517 -32.68 -17.47 -11.21
CA MET A 517 -32.35 -17.07 -12.58
C MET A 517 -32.44 -15.56 -12.78
N VAL A 518 -33.52 -14.90 -12.35
CA VAL A 518 -33.64 -13.42 -12.40
C VAL A 518 -32.42 -12.78 -11.73
N LYS A 519 -32.06 -13.22 -10.52
CA LYS A 519 -30.90 -12.66 -9.83
C LYS A 519 -29.56 -12.98 -10.49
N ALA A 520 -29.39 -14.17 -11.05
CA ALA A 520 -28.19 -14.50 -11.80
C ALA A 520 -28.03 -13.59 -13.04
N PHE A 521 -29.10 -13.41 -13.83
CA PHE A 521 -29.09 -12.52 -14.98
C PHE A 521 -28.90 -11.06 -14.58
N GLU A 522 -29.56 -10.58 -13.53
CA GLU A 522 -29.39 -9.20 -13.03
C GLU A 522 -27.93 -8.91 -12.66
N ILE A 523 -27.26 -9.85 -11.95
CA ILE A 523 -25.86 -9.70 -11.58
C ILE A 523 -24.95 -9.70 -12.81
N VAL A 524 -25.17 -10.65 -13.74
CA VAL A 524 -24.34 -10.78 -14.95
C VAL A 524 -24.53 -9.59 -15.91
N THR A 525 -25.76 -9.14 -16.12
CA THR A 525 -26.07 -8.03 -17.05
C THR A 525 -25.70 -6.65 -16.51
N ARG A 526 -25.51 -6.50 -15.19
CA ARG A 526 -25.00 -5.27 -14.58
C ARG A 526 -23.52 -5.03 -14.89
N ASP A 527 -22.78 -6.07 -15.27
CA ASP A 527 -21.39 -5.95 -15.69
C ASP A 527 -21.33 -5.50 -17.16
N GLU A 528 -21.04 -4.22 -17.38
CA GLU A 528 -20.97 -3.59 -18.72
C GLU A 528 -19.93 -4.24 -19.65
N ARG A 529 -19.02 -5.06 -19.12
CA ARG A 529 -18.06 -5.82 -19.92
C ARG A 529 -18.71 -7.00 -20.65
N VAL A 530 -19.85 -7.47 -20.16
CA VAL A 530 -20.52 -8.66 -20.70
C VAL A 530 -21.12 -8.32 -22.07
N LYS A 531 -20.62 -9.01 -23.10
CA LYS A 531 -21.02 -8.87 -24.50
C LYS A 531 -21.91 -10.00 -24.99
N ALA A 532 -21.84 -11.16 -24.33
CA ALA A 532 -22.70 -12.31 -24.62
C ALA A 532 -22.85 -13.16 -23.36
N ILE A 533 -23.93 -13.93 -23.24
CA ILE A 533 -24.19 -14.81 -22.10
C ILE A 533 -24.29 -16.26 -22.56
N LEU A 534 -23.62 -17.17 -21.87
CA LEU A 534 -23.81 -18.62 -22.01
C LEU A 534 -24.56 -19.18 -20.80
N VAL A 535 -25.77 -19.68 -21.06
CA VAL A 535 -26.57 -20.42 -20.09
C VAL A 535 -26.35 -21.91 -20.36
N ASN A 536 -25.66 -22.59 -19.45
CA ASN A 536 -25.40 -24.03 -19.56
C ASN A 536 -26.05 -24.76 -18.38
N ILE A 537 -27.21 -25.40 -18.62
CA ILE A 537 -27.96 -26.05 -17.55
C ILE A 537 -28.16 -27.53 -17.84
N TYR A 538 -27.78 -28.36 -16.86
CA TYR A 538 -28.10 -29.78 -16.82
C TYR A 538 -29.30 -30.01 -15.88
N GLY A 539 -30.45 -30.40 -16.43
CA GLY A 539 -31.74 -30.47 -15.74
C GLY A 539 -31.70 -31.22 -14.41
N GLY A 540 -30.94 -32.31 -14.31
CA GLY A 540 -30.77 -33.04 -13.05
C GLY A 540 -32.13 -33.39 -12.42
N LEU A 541 -32.48 -32.76 -11.29
CA LEU A 541 -33.77 -32.91 -10.62
C LEU A 541 -34.92 -32.09 -11.24
N THR A 542 -34.62 -31.01 -11.96
CA THR A 542 -35.60 -30.09 -12.55
C THR A 542 -35.71 -30.36 -14.05
N ARG A 543 -36.94 -30.47 -14.59
CA ARG A 543 -37.11 -30.68 -16.03
C ARG A 543 -36.73 -29.42 -16.82
N CYS A 544 -36.16 -29.61 -18.00
CA CYS A 544 -35.66 -28.52 -18.83
C CYS A 544 -36.77 -27.57 -19.32
N ASP A 545 -38.02 -28.03 -19.46
CA ASP A 545 -39.17 -27.17 -19.77
C ASP A 545 -39.43 -26.13 -18.67
N MET A 546 -39.32 -26.51 -17.39
CA MET A 546 -39.49 -25.58 -16.27
C MET A 546 -38.31 -24.60 -16.14
N ILE A 547 -37.11 -25.04 -16.51
CA ILE A 547 -35.93 -24.18 -16.58
C ILE A 547 -36.10 -23.16 -17.71
N ALA A 548 -36.58 -23.59 -18.88
CA ALA A 548 -36.89 -22.71 -20.00
C ALA A 548 -37.94 -21.65 -19.60
N GLU A 549 -39.02 -22.01 -18.90
CA GLU A 549 -39.99 -21.05 -18.35
C GLU A 549 -39.32 -20.00 -17.46
N SER A 550 -38.39 -20.43 -16.59
CA SER A 550 -37.65 -19.55 -15.69
C SER A 550 -36.74 -18.57 -16.43
N ILE A 551 -36.05 -19.05 -17.48
CA ILE A 551 -35.20 -18.23 -18.36
C ILE A 551 -36.06 -17.22 -19.12
N ILE A 552 -37.19 -17.65 -19.71
CA ILE A 552 -38.11 -16.77 -20.45
C ILE A 552 -38.68 -15.69 -19.53
N GLY A 553 -39.07 -16.05 -18.30
CA GLY A 553 -39.56 -15.10 -17.31
C GLY A 553 -38.52 -14.04 -16.97
N ALA A 554 -37.28 -14.47 -16.69
CA ALA A 554 -36.19 -13.55 -16.35
C ALA A 554 -35.80 -12.63 -17.52
N ALA A 555 -35.71 -13.17 -18.74
CA ALA A 555 -35.36 -12.39 -19.92
C ALA A 555 -36.41 -11.31 -20.24
N LYS A 556 -37.70 -11.59 -20.03
CA LYS A 556 -38.79 -10.60 -20.20
C LYS A 556 -38.80 -9.52 -19.12
N GLU A 557 -38.36 -9.83 -17.91
CA GLU A 557 -38.32 -8.88 -16.79
C GLU A 557 -37.14 -7.90 -16.90
N LEU A 558 -35.98 -8.38 -17.37
CA LEU A 558 -34.72 -7.63 -17.31
C LEU A 558 -34.32 -6.92 -18.62
N ASP A 559 -35.06 -7.11 -19.72
CA ASP A 559 -34.74 -6.57 -21.05
C ASP A 559 -33.27 -6.79 -21.44
N ILE A 560 -32.87 -8.07 -21.54
CA ILE A 560 -31.47 -8.46 -21.75
C ILE A 560 -31.03 -8.07 -23.18
N GLY A 561 -30.19 -7.04 -23.28
CA GLY A 561 -29.73 -6.47 -24.56
C GLY A 561 -28.54 -7.17 -25.23
N VAL A 562 -27.99 -8.23 -24.63
CA VAL A 562 -26.84 -8.99 -25.16
C VAL A 562 -27.27 -10.36 -25.70
N PRO A 563 -26.63 -10.87 -26.76
CA PRO A 563 -26.93 -12.19 -27.29
C PRO A 563 -26.69 -13.28 -26.23
N MET A 564 -27.60 -14.24 -26.17
CA MET A 564 -27.53 -15.35 -25.23
C MET A 564 -27.55 -16.69 -25.95
N VAL A 565 -26.60 -17.55 -25.60
CA VAL A 565 -26.55 -18.95 -26.00
C VAL A 565 -27.11 -19.80 -24.88
N VAL A 566 -28.13 -20.61 -25.17
CA VAL A 566 -28.73 -21.50 -24.18
C VAL A 566 -28.52 -22.95 -24.58
N ARG A 567 -27.93 -23.72 -23.65
CA ARG A 567 -27.80 -25.17 -23.73
C ARG A 567 -28.52 -25.82 -22.55
N LEU A 568 -29.48 -26.69 -22.87
CA LEU A 568 -30.25 -27.46 -21.90
C LEU A 568 -30.05 -28.96 -22.14
N GLN A 569 -29.69 -29.70 -21.09
CA GLN A 569 -29.53 -31.15 -21.18
C GLN A 569 -30.29 -31.85 -20.05
N GLY A 570 -31.09 -32.87 -20.35
CA GLY A 570 -31.84 -33.63 -19.35
C GLY A 570 -33.28 -33.93 -19.79
N THR A 571 -34.14 -34.28 -18.83
CA THR A 571 -35.56 -34.54 -19.11
C THR A 571 -36.23 -33.33 -19.75
N ASN A 572 -36.93 -33.53 -20.86
CA ASN A 572 -37.62 -32.50 -21.65
C ASN A 572 -36.69 -31.42 -22.24
N SER A 573 -35.40 -31.71 -22.48
CA SER A 573 -34.48 -30.73 -23.09
C SER A 573 -34.99 -30.21 -24.44
N GLU A 574 -35.41 -31.10 -25.34
CA GLU A 574 -35.97 -30.74 -26.65
C GLU A 574 -37.20 -29.82 -26.51
N GLN A 575 -38.11 -30.15 -25.58
CA GLN A 575 -39.28 -29.32 -25.32
C GLN A 575 -38.90 -27.94 -24.75
N GLY A 576 -37.97 -27.88 -23.79
CA GLY A 576 -37.50 -26.61 -23.22
C GLY A 576 -36.80 -25.72 -24.24
N LEU A 577 -35.98 -26.30 -25.13
CA LEU A 577 -35.35 -25.56 -26.23
C LEU A 577 -36.38 -25.03 -27.23
N LYS A 578 -37.40 -25.84 -27.56
CA LYS A 578 -38.52 -25.40 -28.40
C LYS A 578 -39.30 -24.24 -27.76
N MET A 579 -39.52 -24.27 -26.45
CA MET A 579 -40.17 -23.17 -25.72
C MET A 579 -39.36 -21.87 -25.80
N LEU A 580 -38.02 -21.94 -25.70
CA LEU A 580 -37.14 -20.79 -25.84
C LEU A 580 -37.16 -20.20 -27.25
N GLU A 581 -37.21 -21.06 -28.27
CA GLU A 581 -37.33 -20.66 -29.67
C GLU A 581 -38.66 -19.94 -29.96
N GLU A 582 -39.78 -20.52 -29.50
CA GLU A 582 -41.12 -19.96 -29.66
C GLU A 582 -41.31 -18.62 -28.92
N ALA A 583 -40.54 -18.38 -27.86
CA ALA A 583 -40.59 -17.13 -27.09
C ALA A 583 -40.05 -15.91 -27.85
N LYS A 584 -39.34 -16.10 -28.97
CA LYS A 584 -38.80 -15.05 -29.86
C LYS A 584 -37.98 -13.97 -29.13
N LEU A 585 -37.20 -14.38 -28.15
CA LEU A 585 -36.37 -13.49 -27.31
C LEU A 585 -35.00 -13.15 -27.93
N GLY A 586 -34.77 -13.47 -29.22
CA GLY A 586 -33.46 -13.26 -29.87
C GLY A 586 -32.35 -14.17 -29.34
N LEU A 587 -32.72 -15.32 -28.76
CA LEU A 587 -31.78 -16.29 -28.18
C LEU A 587 -31.21 -17.20 -29.26
N HIS A 588 -29.96 -17.61 -29.09
CA HIS A 588 -29.33 -18.65 -29.88
C HIS A 588 -29.39 -19.96 -29.09
N MET A 589 -30.02 -20.99 -29.64
CA MET A 589 -30.15 -22.29 -28.99
C MET A 589 -29.09 -23.26 -29.53
N GLU A 590 -28.42 -24.01 -28.66
CA GLU A 590 -27.41 -25.01 -29.04
C GLU A 590 -27.68 -26.35 -28.34
N VAL A 591 -27.59 -27.45 -29.09
CA VAL A 591 -28.05 -28.80 -28.64
C VAL A 591 -26.92 -29.83 -28.58
N GLU A 592 -25.80 -29.61 -29.27
CA GLU A 592 -24.88 -30.71 -29.59
C GLU A 592 -23.82 -30.99 -28.50
N SER A 593 -23.16 -29.96 -27.96
CA SER A 593 -22.12 -30.14 -26.95
C SER A 593 -21.78 -28.85 -26.19
N ASP A 594 -21.15 -28.99 -25.01
CA ASP A 594 -20.62 -27.85 -24.25
C ASP A 594 -19.64 -27.01 -25.10
N TRP A 595 -18.84 -27.68 -25.94
CA TRP A 595 -17.90 -27.06 -26.88
C TRP A 595 -18.59 -26.28 -27.99
N GLY A 596 -19.68 -26.82 -28.56
CA GLY A 596 -20.47 -26.13 -29.58
C GLY A 596 -21.08 -24.84 -29.03
N ALA A 597 -21.66 -24.90 -27.82
CA ALA A 597 -22.22 -23.73 -27.16
C ALA A 597 -21.15 -22.69 -26.80
N ALA A 598 -19.98 -23.12 -26.32
CA ALA A 598 -18.84 -22.26 -26.05
C ALA A 598 -18.33 -21.55 -27.33
N LYS A 599 -18.14 -22.30 -28.41
CA LYS A 599 -17.73 -21.74 -29.70
C LYS A 599 -18.71 -20.67 -30.18
N ARG A 600 -20.02 -20.98 -30.10
CA ARG A 600 -21.08 -20.07 -30.53
C ARG A 600 -21.09 -18.77 -29.73
N VAL A 601 -20.98 -18.83 -28.40
CA VAL A 601 -21.01 -17.61 -27.57
C VAL A 601 -19.76 -16.75 -27.81
N VAL A 602 -18.61 -17.37 -28.07
CA VAL A 602 -17.37 -16.66 -28.42
C VAL A 602 -17.49 -15.93 -29.76
N GLU A 603 -18.11 -16.55 -30.77
CA GLU A 603 -18.39 -15.90 -32.05
C GLU A 603 -19.29 -14.67 -31.86
N LEU A 604 -20.35 -14.78 -31.04
CA LEU A 604 -21.30 -13.69 -30.78
C LEU A 604 -20.66 -12.54 -29.99
N ALA A 605 -19.83 -12.85 -28.99
CA ALA A 605 -19.12 -11.84 -28.20
C ALA A 605 -18.14 -11.01 -29.05
N ARG A 606 -17.57 -11.58 -30.12
CA ARG A 606 -16.68 -10.86 -31.04
C ARG A 606 -17.42 -9.93 -32.01
N LEU A 607 -18.70 -10.18 -32.26
CA LEU A 607 -19.54 -9.38 -33.16
C LEU A 607 -20.20 -8.20 -32.45
N SER A 608 -20.20 -8.21 -31.12
CA SER A 608 -20.79 -7.19 -30.25
C SER A 608 -19.72 -6.23 -29.72
#